data_AF-A0AA35L081-F1
#
_entry.id   AF-A0AA35L081-F1
#
_cell.length_a   1.000
_cell.length_b   1.000
_cell.length_c   1.000
_cell.angle_alpha   90.00
_cell.angle_beta   90.00
_cell.angle_gamma   90.00
#
_symmetry.space_group_name_H-M   'P 1'
#
loop_
_entity.id
_entity.type
_entity.pdbx_description
1 polymer ?
#
loop_
_entity_poly.entity_id
_entity_poly.type
_entity_poly.pdbx_seq_one_letter_code
_entity_poly.pdbx_strand_id
1 'polypeptide(L)'
;MLLLGLLAVQGHYISVDTSQGTNGDTAVLLSPDLYSEEWSCLRLIYQIAASSELPVDPTALNLYLRVEGESFDHLLWTTTERSESWLIASLDIRNSTDKYKIVLEGILGRDIFASIAIFEIKITTGYCIECNFEENHLCGFMNRWNPNVNWFVGGGNVGNSQSILPRDHTLDDEFGHYMYVDSLYVKHFQEVAQLVSPRTTTPMSGCLSFYYQVQQESGIVFTVYMRDINGFYEELWKADGSVSKDWVLGEVDFSAPYPVEVIFEVAFNSANGGYIALDDISFSPVFCSNRTEISFSPSQASCSFEEDLCNFYQDRKDGPGWSRVKVKPNAYRPGDHTTGMGYYLLANTKFTSQPGYIGRLYSTTLPGNLQYCLRFYYALYGFFKMTDALAVYIFEENHVVQEKIWSVLETPRGVWTQVEISFKKPMPAKVVFVSWCRSFWDCGLVALDDVSVSLGSCQAADILPAFPGECTFERNECGFIQQNRNRSGWHKRRGQTPTSYTGPKGDHTSGDITCT
;
A
#
# COMPACT_ATOMS: atom_id res chain seq x y z
N MET A 1 -16.37 14.31 23.21
CA MET A 1 -16.56 15.78 23.27
C MET A 1 -15.23 16.45 22.99
N LEU A 2 -15.24 17.39 22.04
CA LEU A 2 -14.18 18.26 21.48
C LEU A 2 -13.70 17.89 20.07
N LEU A 3 -14.56 18.15 19.08
CA LEU A 3 -14.11 18.54 17.74
C LEU A 3 -13.55 19.97 17.85
N LEU A 4 -12.24 20.09 17.83
CA LEU A 4 -11.55 21.37 17.65
C LEU A 4 -11.76 21.84 16.22
N GLY A 5 -12.38 23.00 16.09
CA GLY A 5 -12.74 23.61 14.82
C GLY A 5 -11.51 23.91 13.95
N LEU A 6 -11.58 23.45 12.71
CA LEU A 6 -10.84 23.99 11.58
C LEU A 6 -11.87 24.41 10.52
N LEU A 7 -12.00 25.72 10.34
CA LEU A 7 -12.55 26.45 9.20
C LEU A 7 -13.85 25.88 8.60
N ALA A 8 -14.98 26.49 8.99
CA ALA A 8 -16.26 26.33 8.33
C ALA A 8 -16.21 26.87 6.88
N VAL A 9 -15.77 26.03 5.96
CA VAL A 9 -16.26 26.06 4.58
C VAL A 9 -17.75 25.73 4.68
N GLN A 10 -18.64 26.49 4.04
CA GLN A 10 -20.07 26.16 4.00
C GLN A 10 -20.26 24.78 3.36
N GLY A 11 -20.35 23.75 4.20
CA GLY A 11 -20.66 22.39 3.80
C GLY A 11 -22.15 22.25 3.51
N HIS A 12 -22.49 21.27 2.70
CA HIS A 12 -23.87 20.90 2.38
C HIS A 12 -24.08 19.42 2.72
N TYR A 13 -25.30 19.06 3.12
CA TYR A 13 -25.74 17.68 3.27
C TYR A 13 -27.10 17.54 2.57
N ILE A 14 -27.49 16.30 2.25
CA ILE A 14 -28.83 16.02 1.72
C ILE A 14 -29.69 15.43 2.82
N SER A 15 -30.96 15.82 2.91
CA SER A 15 -31.87 15.27 3.90
C SER A 15 -33.30 15.16 3.38
N VAL A 16 -34.04 14.25 3.99
CA VAL A 16 -35.49 14.12 3.86
C VAL A 16 -36.09 14.18 5.26
N ASP A 17 -37.20 14.90 5.43
CA ASP A 17 -37.88 15.06 6.71
C ASP A 17 -39.41 15.11 6.55
N THR A 18 -40.11 14.99 7.67
CA THR A 18 -41.58 14.98 7.73
C THR A 18 -42.25 16.32 7.42
N SER A 19 -41.48 17.41 7.24
CA SER A 19 -42.01 18.69 6.75
C SER A 19 -42.18 18.70 5.23
N GLN A 20 -41.39 17.89 4.52
CA GLN A 20 -41.38 17.77 3.06
C GLN A 20 -42.14 16.55 2.53
N GLY A 21 -42.44 15.56 3.39
CA GLY A 21 -43.11 14.31 3.03
C GLY A 21 -44.29 13.95 3.94
N THR A 22 -45.17 13.07 3.48
CA THR A 22 -46.27 12.49 4.27
C THR A 22 -45.85 11.14 4.87
N ASN A 23 -46.53 10.70 5.94
CA ASN A 23 -46.19 9.46 6.65
C ASN A 23 -46.24 8.25 5.72
N GLY A 24 -45.13 7.49 5.65
CA GLY A 24 -44.99 6.32 4.78
C GLY A 24 -44.45 6.62 3.37
N ASP A 25 -44.14 7.88 3.06
CA ASP A 25 -43.46 8.24 1.81
C ASP A 25 -42.01 7.73 1.81
N THR A 26 -41.56 7.28 0.64
CA THR A 26 -40.19 6.86 0.39
C THR A 26 -39.47 7.90 -0.47
N ALA A 27 -38.27 8.29 -0.05
CA ALA A 27 -37.38 9.14 -0.83
C ALA A 27 -36.23 8.30 -1.37
N VAL A 28 -36.00 8.37 -2.68
CA VAL A 28 -34.98 7.55 -3.35
C VAL A 28 -33.90 8.45 -3.97
N LEU A 29 -32.65 8.18 -3.62
CA LEU A 29 -31.46 8.81 -4.20
C LEU A 29 -30.68 7.76 -4.99
N LEU A 30 -30.43 8.05 -6.27
CA LEU A 30 -29.72 7.17 -7.19
C LEU A 30 -28.31 7.70 -7.49
N SER A 31 -27.31 6.82 -7.47
CA SER A 31 -25.98 7.17 -7.95
C SER A 31 -25.91 7.25 -9.48
N PRO A 32 -24.86 7.89 -10.02
CA PRO A 32 -24.42 7.65 -11.40
C PRO A 32 -24.13 6.17 -11.66
N ASP A 33 -23.93 5.80 -12.93
CA ASP A 33 -23.47 4.46 -13.26
C ASP A 33 -22.04 4.24 -12.72
N LEU A 34 -21.87 3.19 -11.93
CA LEU A 34 -20.63 2.79 -11.30
C LEU A 34 -20.13 1.49 -11.90
N TYR A 35 -18.83 1.24 -11.73
CA TYR A 35 -18.14 0.06 -12.22
C TYR A 35 -16.94 -0.21 -11.30
N SER A 36 -16.79 -1.46 -10.87
CA SER A 36 -15.73 -1.90 -9.96
C SER A 36 -15.10 -3.20 -10.46
N GLU A 37 -13.93 -3.10 -11.08
CA GLU A 37 -13.12 -4.27 -11.50
C GLU A 37 -12.61 -5.07 -10.30
N GLU A 38 -12.48 -4.40 -9.15
CA GLU A 38 -11.91 -4.90 -7.91
C GLU A 38 -12.89 -4.70 -6.74
N TRP A 39 -12.55 -5.27 -5.60
CA TRP A 39 -13.32 -5.09 -4.37
C TRP A 39 -13.34 -3.62 -3.95
N SER A 40 -14.47 -3.14 -3.44
CA SER A 40 -14.60 -1.74 -3.02
C SER A 40 -15.30 -1.64 -1.67
N CYS A 41 -14.93 -0.64 -0.87
CA CYS A 41 -15.62 -0.28 0.35
C CYS A 41 -16.46 0.99 0.13
N LEU A 42 -17.76 0.91 0.40
CA LEU A 42 -18.64 2.06 0.48
C LEU A 42 -18.78 2.50 1.94
N ARG A 43 -18.39 3.74 2.21
CA ARG A 43 -18.59 4.42 3.50
C ARG A 43 -19.69 5.47 3.35
N LEU A 44 -20.68 5.39 4.24
CA LEU A 44 -21.84 6.27 4.28
C LEU A 44 -21.89 6.97 5.64
N ILE A 45 -21.81 8.29 5.65
CA ILE A 45 -22.02 9.10 6.84
C ILE A 45 -23.46 9.60 6.84
N TYR A 46 -24.24 9.15 7.82
CA TYR A 46 -25.68 9.38 7.88
C TYR A 46 -26.15 9.75 9.29
N GLN A 47 -27.36 10.27 9.37
CA GLN A 47 -28.04 10.53 10.64
C GLN A 47 -29.53 10.22 10.48
N ILE A 48 -30.09 9.48 11.44
CA ILE A 48 -31.54 9.35 11.61
C ILE A 48 -31.91 10.02 12.93
N ALA A 49 -32.68 11.09 12.86
CA ALA A 49 -33.20 11.80 14.02
C ALA A 49 -34.72 11.67 14.07
N ALA A 50 -35.26 11.31 15.24
CA ALA A 50 -36.70 11.16 15.43
C ALA A 50 -37.11 11.49 16.88
N SER A 51 -38.27 12.14 17.06
CA SER A 51 -38.71 12.64 18.38
C SER A 51 -39.42 11.61 19.26
N SER A 52 -39.92 10.50 18.71
CA SER A 52 -40.68 9.49 19.46
C SER A 52 -39.81 8.29 19.82
N GLU A 53 -39.87 7.86 21.08
CA GLU A 53 -39.04 6.74 21.56
C GLU A 53 -39.46 5.37 20.99
N LEU A 54 -40.72 5.18 20.58
CA LEU A 54 -41.25 3.88 20.12
C LEU A 54 -42.36 4.02 19.06
N PRO A 55 -42.05 4.33 17.79
CA PRO A 55 -43.07 4.28 16.74
C PRO A 55 -43.40 2.86 16.30
N VAL A 56 -44.64 2.69 15.83
CA VAL A 56 -45.15 1.46 15.23
C VAL A 56 -44.45 1.15 13.90
N ASP A 57 -44.06 2.20 13.16
CA ASP A 57 -43.30 2.12 11.89
C ASP A 57 -42.06 3.02 12.03
N PRO A 58 -40.85 2.45 12.19
CA PRO A 58 -39.63 3.23 12.39
C PRO A 58 -39.14 3.86 11.09
N THR A 59 -38.57 5.06 11.21
CA THR A 59 -37.79 5.69 10.13
C THR A 59 -36.56 4.84 9.84
N ALA A 60 -36.36 4.50 8.57
CA ALA A 60 -35.33 3.58 8.12
C ALA A 60 -34.55 4.13 6.93
N LEU A 61 -33.27 3.77 6.85
CA LEU A 61 -32.43 4.02 5.68
C LEU A 61 -31.98 2.68 5.10
N ASN A 62 -32.34 2.43 3.86
CA ASN A 62 -31.99 1.25 3.10
C ASN A 62 -30.97 1.60 2.02
N LEU A 63 -30.04 0.70 1.77
CA LEU A 63 -29.06 0.79 0.70
C LEU A 63 -29.17 -0.44 -0.17
N TYR A 64 -29.45 -0.24 -1.45
CA TYR A 64 -29.53 -1.29 -2.44
C TYR A 64 -28.48 -1.15 -3.55
N LEU A 65 -28.18 -2.28 -4.18
CA LEU A 65 -27.40 -2.40 -5.40
C LEU A 65 -28.32 -2.74 -6.57
N ARG A 66 -28.31 -1.90 -7.61
CA ARG A 66 -29.05 -2.14 -8.86
C ARG A 66 -28.06 -2.45 -9.98
N VAL A 67 -28.02 -3.69 -10.44
CA VAL A 67 -27.15 -4.12 -11.55
C VAL A 67 -27.82 -3.84 -12.90
N GLU A 68 -27.04 -3.36 -13.88
CA GLU A 68 -27.52 -3.08 -15.23
C GLU A 68 -28.04 -4.37 -15.89
N GLY A 69 -29.31 -4.36 -16.31
CA GLY A 69 -29.96 -5.51 -16.95
C GLY A 69 -30.75 -6.41 -16.00
N GLU A 70 -30.60 -6.26 -14.69
CA GLU A 70 -31.44 -6.95 -13.71
C GLU A 70 -32.74 -6.19 -13.44
N SER A 71 -33.78 -6.93 -13.06
CA SER A 71 -35.13 -6.38 -12.82
C SER A 71 -35.39 -6.03 -11.35
N PHE A 72 -34.46 -6.32 -10.44
CA PHE A 72 -34.63 -6.14 -9.00
C PHE A 72 -33.39 -5.54 -8.36
N ASP A 73 -33.62 -4.82 -7.27
CA ASP A 73 -32.57 -4.20 -6.46
C ASP A 73 -32.19 -5.15 -5.32
N HIS A 74 -30.89 -5.36 -5.11
CA HIS A 74 -30.38 -6.21 -4.02
C HIS A 74 -30.16 -5.37 -2.77
N LEU A 75 -30.84 -5.70 -1.67
CA LEU A 75 -30.61 -5.02 -0.40
C LEU A 75 -29.22 -5.37 0.13
N LEU A 76 -28.35 -4.36 0.28
CA LEU A 76 -27.03 -4.53 0.88
C LEU A 76 -27.04 -4.24 2.38
N TRP A 77 -27.82 -3.24 2.82
CA TRP A 77 -27.84 -2.81 4.20
C TRP A 77 -29.12 -2.04 4.53
N THR A 78 -29.54 -2.14 5.79
CA THR A 78 -30.69 -1.44 6.36
C THR A 78 -30.36 -1.03 7.78
N THR A 79 -30.80 0.16 8.19
CA THR A 79 -30.73 0.57 9.59
C THR A 79 -31.95 1.39 10.00
N THR A 80 -32.27 1.28 11.29
CA THR A 80 -33.19 2.17 12.00
C THR A 80 -32.50 2.84 13.19
N GLU A 81 -31.16 2.76 13.24
CA GLU A 81 -30.37 3.29 14.34
C GLU A 81 -30.43 4.81 14.33
N ARG A 82 -30.82 5.36 15.47
CA ARG A 82 -31.02 6.80 15.67
C ARG A 82 -29.86 7.38 16.44
N SER A 83 -29.50 8.61 16.11
CA SER A 83 -28.42 9.30 16.81
C SER A 83 -28.54 10.81 16.64
N GLU A 84 -28.26 11.54 17.73
CA GLU A 84 -28.07 13.00 17.71
C GLU A 84 -26.73 13.40 17.06
N SER A 85 -25.88 12.42 16.71
CA SER A 85 -24.60 12.60 16.03
C SER A 85 -24.55 11.80 14.73
N TRP A 86 -23.63 12.19 13.83
CA TRP A 86 -23.38 11.43 12.60
C TRP A 86 -22.90 10.01 12.90
N LEU A 87 -23.51 9.04 12.22
CA LEU A 87 -23.15 7.63 12.22
C LEU A 87 -22.44 7.28 10.92
N ILE A 88 -21.64 6.22 10.95
CA ILE A 88 -20.94 5.68 9.79
C ILE A 88 -21.38 4.25 9.53
N ALA A 89 -21.70 3.95 8.28
CA ALA A 89 -21.89 2.58 7.80
C ALA A 89 -20.79 2.27 6.77
N SER A 90 -20.21 1.08 6.85
CA SER A 90 -19.23 0.59 5.88
C SER A 90 -19.73 -0.71 5.26
N LEU A 91 -19.69 -0.79 3.94
CA LEU A 91 -20.23 -1.91 3.17
C LEU A 91 -19.23 -2.38 2.11
N ASP A 92 -19.00 -3.68 2.06
CA ASP A 92 -18.16 -4.35 1.09
C ASP A 92 -18.95 -4.57 -0.20
N ILE A 93 -18.46 -4.01 -1.29
CA ILE A 93 -18.98 -4.21 -2.65
C ILE A 93 -18.03 -5.15 -3.38
N ARG A 94 -18.56 -6.29 -3.79
CA ARG A 94 -17.82 -7.30 -4.56
C ARG A 94 -17.49 -6.77 -5.95
N ASN A 95 -16.38 -7.25 -6.50
CA ASN A 95 -16.00 -6.97 -7.87
C ASN A 95 -17.07 -7.47 -8.87
N SER A 96 -17.38 -6.65 -9.86
CA SER A 96 -18.39 -6.95 -10.86
C SER A 96 -17.98 -6.44 -12.24
N THR A 97 -18.21 -7.24 -13.26
CA THR A 97 -18.03 -6.83 -14.66
C THR A 97 -19.17 -5.96 -15.17
N ASP A 98 -20.32 -6.00 -14.50
CA ASP A 98 -21.53 -5.28 -14.90
C ASP A 98 -21.57 -3.91 -14.22
N LYS A 99 -22.11 -2.91 -14.94
CA LYS A 99 -22.34 -1.61 -14.31
C LYS A 99 -23.45 -1.73 -13.29
N TYR A 100 -23.37 -0.91 -12.25
CA TYR A 100 -24.39 -0.87 -11.21
C TYR A 100 -24.64 0.54 -10.71
N LYS A 101 -25.74 0.73 -9.99
CA LYS A 101 -26.06 1.93 -9.23
C LYS A 101 -26.25 1.59 -7.77
N ILE A 102 -25.87 2.52 -6.90
CA ILE A 102 -26.28 2.51 -5.49
C ILE A 102 -27.61 3.26 -5.40
N VAL A 103 -28.57 2.65 -4.72
CA VAL A 103 -29.90 3.19 -4.47
C VAL A 103 -30.05 3.37 -2.97
N LEU A 104 -30.16 4.62 -2.53
CA LEU A 104 -30.43 4.95 -1.13
C LEU A 104 -31.92 5.26 -1.01
N GLU A 105 -32.62 4.51 -0.17
CA GLU A 105 -34.04 4.69 0.10
C GLU A 105 -34.23 5.11 1.56
N GLY A 106 -34.70 6.33 1.77
CA GLY A 106 -35.14 6.83 3.06
C GLY A 106 -36.64 6.61 3.23
N ILE A 107 -37.02 5.83 4.24
CA ILE A 107 -38.41 5.59 4.62
C ILE A 107 -38.71 6.45 5.85
N LEU A 108 -39.61 7.42 5.71
CA LEU A 108 -40.08 8.19 6.85
C LEU A 108 -41.17 7.41 7.59
N GLY A 109 -40.87 7.04 8.84
CA GLY A 109 -41.83 6.39 9.73
C GLY A 109 -43.00 7.30 10.11
N ARG A 110 -43.92 6.81 10.95
CA ARG A 110 -45.08 7.60 11.43
C ARG A 110 -44.73 8.58 12.56
N ASP A 111 -43.46 8.94 12.69
CA ASP A 111 -43.01 9.91 13.69
C ASP A 111 -43.43 11.33 13.32
N ILE A 112 -43.80 12.14 14.33
CA ILE A 112 -44.25 13.53 14.10
C ILE A 112 -43.10 14.37 13.54
N PHE A 113 -41.90 14.15 14.07
CA PHE A 113 -40.66 14.77 13.61
C PHE A 113 -39.64 13.66 13.39
N ALA A 114 -39.40 13.32 12.12
CA ALA A 114 -38.31 12.46 11.73
C ALA A 114 -37.56 13.07 10.55
N SER A 115 -36.26 12.83 10.53
CA SER A 115 -35.40 13.22 9.42
C SER A 115 -34.31 12.17 9.21
N ILE A 116 -33.95 11.99 7.94
CA ILE A 116 -32.79 11.23 7.52
C ILE A 116 -31.89 12.21 6.79
N ALA A 117 -30.64 12.32 7.24
CA ALA A 117 -29.62 13.14 6.60
C ALA A 117 -28.44 12.28 6.16
N ILE A 118 -27.85 12.62 5.02
CA ILE A 118 -26.65 12.00 4.48
C ILE A 118 -25.64 13.10 4.22
N PHE A 119 -24.48 12.97 4.85
CA PHE A 119 -23.41 13.94 4.77
C PHE A 119 -22.38 13.57 3.69
N GLU A 120 -21.95 12.32 3.68
CA GLU A 120 -20.88 11.86 2.78
C GLU A 120 -21.16 10.43 2.30
N ILE A 121 -20.91 10.20 1.01
CA ILE A 121 -20.87 8.88 0.39
C ILE A 121 -19.52 8.75 -0.28
N LYS A 122 -18.69 7.83 0.20
CA LYS A 122 -17.35 7.59 -0.33
C LYS A 122 -17.22 6.13 -0.73
N ILE A 123 -16.76 5.88 -1.95
CA ILE A 123 -16.42 4.53 -2.41
C ILE A 123 -14.92 4.50 -2.68
N THR A 124 -14.21 3.62 -2.00
CA THR A 124 -12.77 3.40 -2.15
C THR A 124 -12.51 1.97 -2.60
N THR A 125 -11.43 1.74 -3.35
CA THR A 125 -10.96 0.39 -3.64
C THR A 125 -10.41 -0.26 -2.37
N GLY A 126 -10.54 -1.58 -2.25
CA GLY A 126 -10.12 -2.35 -1.06
C GLY A 126 -11.27 -2.79 -0.15
N TYR A 127 -10.93 -3.41 0.97
CA TYR A 127 -11.89 -4.00 1.91
C TYR A 127 -12.23 -3.03 3.04
N CYS A 128 -13.46 -3.06 3.56
CA CYS A 128 -13.86 -2.10 4.59
C CYS A 128 -13.14 -2.26 5.93
N ILE A 129 -12.54 -3.42 6.18
CA ILE A 129 -11.75 -3.72 7.39
C ILE A 129 -10.32 -3.17 7.33
N GLU A 130 -9.89 -2.63 6.18
CA GLU A 130 -8.57 -2.03 6.01
C GLU A 130 -8.53 -0.60 6.52
N CYS A 131 -7.43 -0.24 7.19
CA CYS A 131 -7.24 1.11 7.70
C CYS A 131 -5.78 1.43 8.03
N ASN A 132 -5.31 2.55 7.50
CA ASN A 132 -4.05 3.21 7.86
C ASN A 132 -4.28 4.48 8.72
N PHE A 133 -5.50 4.66 9.24
CA PHE A 133 -5.94 5.76 10.12
C PHE A 133 -5.77 7.21 9.64
N GLU A 134 -5.31 7.45 8.41
CA GLU A 134 -5.11 8.80 7.86
C GLU A 134 -6.41 9.55 7.52
N GLU A 135 -7.54 8.84 7.43
CA GLU A 135 -8.84 9.45 7.18
C GLU A 135 -9.47 10.00 8.47
N ASN A 136 -10.15 11.16 8.39
CA ASN A 136 -10.81 11.82 9.52
C ASN A 136 -11.76 10.92 10.33
N HIS A 137 -12.35 9.90 9.69
CA HIS A 137 -13.31 8.97 10.31
C HIS A 137 -12.68 7.62 10.68
N LEU A 138 -11.34 7.52 10.71
CA LEU A 138 -10.59 6.33 11.09
C LEU A 138 -11.07 5.08 10.34
N CYS A 139 -11.40 5.23 9.05
CA CYS A 139 -11.93 4.18 8.20
C CYS A 139 -13.23 3.50 8.69
N GLY A 140 -13.91 4.09 9.69
CA GLY A 140 -15.07 3.51 10.37
C GLY A 140 -14.72 2.67 11.60
N PHE A 141 -13.45 2.59 12.01
CA PHE A 141 -13.07 1.97 13.27
C PHE A 141 -13.61 2.79 14.45
N MET A 142 -14.16 2.09 15.44
CA MET A 142 -14.80 2.70 16.59
C MET A 142 -14.11 2.25 17.88
N ASN A 143 -13.68 3.23 18.68
CA ASN A 143 -13.24 2.95 20.04
C ASN A 143 -14.46 2.69 20.93
N ARG A 144 -14.53 1.50 21.54
CA ARG A 144 -15.59 1.19 22.50
C ARG A 144 -15.31 1.91 23.81
N TRP A 145 -16.02 3.02 24.02
CA TRP A 145 -15.79 3.90 25.15
C TRP A 145 -15.77 3.15 26.49
N ASN A 146 -14.65 3.30 27.19
CA ASN A 146 -14.45 2.83 28.53
C ASN A 146 -14.01 4.03 29.40
N PRO A 147 -14.57 4.26 30.60
CA PRO A 147 -14.18 5.39 31.46
C PRO A 147 -12.70 5.47 31.84
N ASN A 148 -11.94 4.38 31.73
CA ASN A 148 -10.55 4.35 32.17
C ASN A 148 -9.55 4.16 31.03
N VAL A 149 -9.68 3.10 30.20
CA VAL A 149 -8.68 2.76 29.18
C VAL A 149 -9.30 2.78 27.79
N ASN A 150 -8.75 3.57 26.87
CA ASN A 150 -9.28 3.78 25.52
C ASN A 150 -8.18 3.77 24.48
N TRP A 151 -8.55 3.49 23.24
CA TRP A 151 -7.71 3.79 22.08
C TRP A 151 -7.76 5.27 21.74
N PHE A 152 -6.59 5.84 21.48
CA PHE A 152 -6.40 7.24 21.10
C PHE A 152 -5.67 7.32 19.77
N VAL A 153 -5.89 8.42 19.04
CA VAL A 153 -5.14 8.73 17.82
C VAL A 153 -3.81 9.35 18.22
N GLY A 154 -2.71 8.75 17.78
CA GLY A 154 -1.34 9.26 17.89
C GLY A 154 -0.91 9.97 16.60
N GLY A 155 0.19 10.73 16.68
CA GLY A 155 0.70 11.52 15.56
C GLY A 155 -0.10 12.80 15.26
N GLY A 156 0.11 13.38 14.07
CA GLY A 156 -0.47 14.66 13.66
C GLY A 156 0.13 15.90 14.35
N ASN A 157 -0.38 17.09 14.01
CA ASN A 157 0.12 18.41 14.45
C ASN A 157 -0.12 18.71 15.96
N VAL A 158 -0.14 17.69 16.81
CA VAL A 158 -0.27 17.80 18.27
C VAL A 158 1.12 18.03 18.86
N GLY A 159 1.59 19.27 18.75
CA GLY A 159 2.84 19.76 19.33
C GLY A 159 2.88 19.78 20.86
N ASN A 160 2.36 18.78 21.56
CA ASN A 160 2.39 18.70 23.03
C ASN A 160 2.22 17.30 23.67
N SER A 161 2.38 16.19 22.95
CA SER A 161 2.59 14.88 23.58
C SER A 161 4.08 14.58 23.66
N GLN A 162 4.54 14.21 24.86
CA GLN A 162 5.95 13.94 25.15
C GLN A 162 6.54 12.94 24.13
N SER A 163 7.79 13.19 23.74
CA SER A 163 8.66 12.50 22.75
C SER A 163 8.89 10.98 22.95
N ILE A 164 7.92 10.24 23.49
CA ILE A 164 7.99 8.83 23.90
C ILE A 164 7.15 7.93 22.96
N LEU A 165 6.20 8.50 22.22
CA LEU A 165 5.34 7.82 21.25
C LEU A 165 6.06 7.59 19.91
N PRO A 166 5.72 6.53 19.15
CA PRO A 166 6.40 6.20 17.89
C PRO A 166 6.01 7.14 16.77
N ARG A 167 6.81 7.11 15.70
CA ARG A 167 6.43 7.68 14.41
C ARG A 167 5.47 6.74 13.70
N ASP A 168 4.58 7.34 12.93
CA ASP A 168 3.62 6.65 12.09
C ASP A 168 4.31 5.67 11.13
N HIS A 169 3.76 4.47 10.91
CA HIS A 169 4.38 3.48 10.02
C HIS A 169 4.10 3.80 8.54
N THR A 170 2.90 4.31 8.23
CA THR A 170 2.46 4.62 6.86
C THR A 170 3.33 5.70 6.20
N LEU A 171 3.60 6.79 6.92
CA LEU A 171 4.31 7.96 6.38
C LEU A 171 5.75 8.10 6.87
N ASP A 172 6.17 7.30 7.87
CA ASP A 172 7.46 7.44 8.59
C ASP A 172 7.75 8.89 9.04
N ASP A 173 6.68 9.64 9.33
CA ASP A 173 6.74 11.04 9.75
C ASP A 173 5.93 11.29 11.02
N GLU A 174 6.06 12.50 11.58
CA GLU A 174 5.36 12.91 12.81
C GLU A 174 3.93 13.41 12.52
N PHE A 175 3.49 13.39 11.26
CA PHE A 175 2.21 13.92 10.80
C PHE A 175 1.18 12.83 10.47
N GLY A 176 1.62 11.61 10.19
CA GLY A 176 0.75 10.44 10.05
C GLY A 176 0.01 10.07 11.33
N HIS A 177 -1.03 9.27 11.20
CA HIS A 177 -1.94 8.89 12.25
C HIS A 177 -1.91 7.38 12.48
N TYR A 178 -1.77 7.00 13.74
CA TYR A 178 -1.90 5.61 14.18
C TYR A 178 -2.77 5.54 15.44
N MET A 179 -3.18 4.35 15.84
CA MET A 179 -3.95 4.15 17.07
C MET A 179 -3.02 3.68 18.19
N TYR A 180 -3.17 4.22 19.39
CA TYR A 180 -2.40 3.77 20.56
C TYR A 180 -3.22 3.70 21.83
N VAL A 181 -2.75 2.85 22.75
CA VAL A 181 -3.26 2.73 24.12
C VAL A 181 -2.07 2.83 25.07
N ASP A 182 -2.20 3.67 26.09
CA ASP A 182 -1.14 3.86 27.09
C ASP A 182 -1.66 3.51 28.49
N SER A 183 -0.84 2.74 29.22
CA SER A 183 -1.02 2.37 30.62
C SER A 183 -1.14 3.58 31.57
N LEU A 184 -0.60 4.76 31.21
CA LEU A 184 -0.71 6.00 31.99
C LEU A 184 -2.16 6.41 32.30
N TYR A 185 -3.11 5.96 31.48
CA TYR A 185 -4.54 6.27 31.65
C TYR A 185 -5.29 5.20 32.46
N VAL A 186 -4.65 4.08 32.81
CA VAL A 186 -5.26 2.95 33.52
C VAL A 186 -5.47 3.28 34.99
N LYS A 187 -6.73 3.22 35.45
CA LYS A 187 -7.09 3.39 36.88
C LYS A 187 -7.36 2.08 37.60
N HIS A 188 -7.84 1.05 36.88
CA HIS A 188 -8.18 -0.27 37.43
C HIS A 188 -7.65 -1.39 36.50
N PHE A 189 -6.95 -2.37 37.06
CA PHE A 189 -6.25 -3.44 36.31
C PHE A 189 -7.13 -4.58 35.78
N GLN A 190 -8.46 -4.38 35.70
CA GLN A 190 -9.42 -5.37 35.17
C GLN A 190 -10.09 -4.89 33.88
N GLU A 191 -9.60 -3.80 33.30
CA GLU A 191 -10.27 -3.10 32.21
C GLU A 191 -9.47 -3.17 30.92
N VAL A 192 -10.20 -3.19 29.80
CA VAL A 192 -9.66 -3.37 28.46
C VAL A 192 -10.06 -2.20 27.57
N ALA A 193 -9.14 -1.81 26.67
CA ALA A 193 -9.43 -0.92 25.56
C ALA A 193 -9.75 -1.75 24.32
N GLN A 194 -10.86 -1.46 23.65
CA GLN A 194 -11.30 -2.19 22.46
C GLN A 194 -11.46 -1.23 21.28
N LEU A 195 -10.71 -1.48 20.21
CA LEU A 195 -10.88 -0.83 18.92
C LEU A 195 -11.58 -1.82 18.00
N VAL A 196 -12.76 -1.43 17.53
CA VAL A 196 -13.68 -2.31 16.78
C VAL A 196 -13.68 -1.90 15.32
N SER A 197 -13.43 -2.83 14.42
CA SER A 197 -13.52 -2.61 12.97
C SER A 197 -14.98 -2.39 12.55
N PRO A 198 -15.21 -1.79 11.36
CA PRO A 198 -16.50 -1.95 10.71
C PRO A 198 -16.86 -3.42 10.55
N ARG A 199 -18.15 -3.71 10.60
CA ARG A 199 -18.67 -5.07 10.43
C ARG A 199 -18.55 -5.50 8.97
N THR A 200 -18.01 -6.69 8.73
CA THR A 200 -18.01 -7.28 7.39
C THR A 200 -19.45 -7.49 6.93
N THR A 201 -19.72 -7.14 5.67
CA THR A 201 -21.09 -7.27 5.10
C THR A 201 -21.18 -8.39 4.08
N THR A 202 -20.05 -8.87 3.59
CA THR A 202 -19.98 -9.98 2.66
C THR A 202 -18.98 -11.04 3.13
N PRO A 203 -19.22 -12.32 2.83
CA PRO A 203 -18.29 -13.38 3.19
C PRO A 203 -16.89 -13.17 2.59
N MET A 204 -15.87 -13.28 3.42
CA MET A 204 -14.45 -13.15 3.05
C MET A 204 -13.56 -14.04 3.91
N SER A 205 -12.47 -14.54 3.34
CA SER A 205 -11.48 -15.38 4.03
C SER A 205 -10.10 -15.12 3.43
N GLY A 206 -9.07 -15.11 4.28
CA GLY A 206 -7.71 -14.81 3.85
C GLY A 206 -6.80 -14.44 5.02
N CYS A 207 -5.84 -13.54 4.79
CA CYS A 207 -4.88 -13.08 5.79
C CYS A 207 -5.20 -11.65 6.23
N LEU A 208 -5.37 -11.45 7.52
CA LEU A 208 -5.40 -10.13 8.15
C LEU A 208 -3.99 -9.81 8.66
N SER A 209 -3.43 -8.69 8.21
CA SER A 209 -2.12 -8.18 8.64
C SER A 209 -2.23 -6.79 9.24
N PHE A 210 -1.38 -6.50 10.22
CA PHE A 210 -1.34 -5.20 10.88
C PHE A 210 0.05 -4.97 11.50
N TYR A 211 0.46 -3.72 11.64
CA TYR A 211 1.68 -3.37 12.35
C TYR A 211 1.36 -2.95 13.77
N TYR A 212 2.13 -3.46 14.73
CA TYR A 212 2.00 -3.09 16.12
C TYR A 212 3.35 -2.87 16.79
N GLN A 213 3.38 -2.07 17.84
CA GLN A 213 4.59 -1.83 18.62
C GLN A 213 4.29 -1.95 20.11
N VAL A 214 5.22 -2.56 20.85
CA VAL A 214 5.13 -2.77 22.30
C VAL A 214 6.37 -2.18 22.96
N GLN A 215 6.22 -1.15 23.82
CA GLN A 215 7.37 -0.47 24.43
C GLN A 215 7.84 -1.08 25.76
N GLN A 216 6.93 -1.51 26.63
CA GLN A 216 7.27 -2.13 27.92
C GLN A 216 6.45 -3.41 28.12
N GLU A 217 7.12 -4.45 28.60
CA GLU A 217 6.58 -5.82 28.59
C GLU A 217 5.68 -6.12 29.78
N SER A 218 5.98 -5.54 30.95
CA SER A 218 5.49 -6.07 32.21
C SER A 218 4.00 -5.78 32.39
N GLY A 219 3.17 -6.69 31.88
CA GLY A 219 1.73 -6.71 32.09
C GLY A 219 0.87 -6.20 30.94
N ILE A 220 1.40 -5.98 29.73
CA ILE A 220 0.51 -5.71 28.57
C ILE A 220 0.06 -7.05 27.96
N VAL A 221 -1.23 -7.16 27.68
CA VAL A 221 -1.80 -8.23 26.87
C VAL A 221 -2.51 -7.60 25.68
N PHE A 222 -1.98 -7.83 24.48
CA PHE A 222 -2.59 -7.40 23.22
C PHE A 222 -3.13 -8.63 22.48
N THR A 223 -4.44 -8.65 22.26
CA THR A 223 -5.16 -9.76 21.64
C THR A 223 -6.09 -9.23 20.56
N VAL A 224 -6.19 -9.96 19.45
CA VAL A 224 -7.15 -9.70 18.38
C VAL A 224 -8.23 -10.77 18.43
N TYR A 225 -9.48 -10.32 18.51
CA TYR A 225 -10.65 -11.19 18.50
C TYR A 225 -11.49 -10.95 17.25
N MET A 226 -12.28 -11.94 16.89
CA MET A 226 -13.47 -11.75 16.05
C MET A 226 -14.73 -11.83 16.91
N ARG A 227 -15.72 -10.99 16.57
CA ARG A 227 -17.04 -10.99 17.20
C ARG A 227 -18.14 -11.14 16.18
N ASP A 228 -19.02 -12.11 16.38
CA ASP A 228 -20.20 -12.32 15.53
C ASP A 228 -21.41 -11.45 15.94
N ILE A 229 -22.49 -11.53 15.15
CA ILE A 229 -23.75 -10.83 15.43
C ILE A 229 -24.43 -11.23 16.74
N ASN A 230 -24.13 -12.42 17.28
CA ASN A 230 -24.66 -12.91 18.56
C ASN A 230 -23.80 -12.46 19.74
N GLY A 231 -22.68 -11.80 19.48
CA GLY A 231 -21.70 -11.36 20.47
C GLY A 231 -20.74 -12.46 20.91
N PHE A 232 -20.61 -13.56 20.16
CA PHE A 232 -19.61 -14.61 20.41
C PHE A 232 -18.21 -14.09 20.05
N TYR A 233 -17.25 -14.25 20.97
CA TYR A 233 -15.86 -13.87 20.78
C TYR A 233 -15.01 -15.11 20.49
N GLU A 234 -14.17 -15.00 19.46
CA GLU A 234 -13.12 -15.98 19.15
C GLU A 234 -11.77 -15.27 19.09
N GLU A 235 -10.77 -15.82 19.78
CA GLU A 235 -9.39 -15.30 19.76
C GLU A 235 -8.74 -15.70 18.45
N LEU A 236 -8.33 -14.70 17.66
CA LEU A 236 -7.64 -14.90 16.39
C LEU A 236 -6.13 -14.92 16.61
N TRP A 237 -5.62 -13.91 17.33
CA TRP A 237 -4.20 -13.68 17.46
C TRP A 237 -3.87 -13.05 18.81
N LYS A 238 -2.67 -13.31 19.31
CA LYS A 238 -2.17 -12.74 20.56
C LYS A 238 -0.69 -12.43 20.46
N ALA A 239 -0.29 -11.26 20.97
CA ALA A 239 1.11 -10.87 21.00
C ALA A 239 1.92 -11.85 21.87
N ASP A 240 3.11 -12.23 21.38
CA ASP A 240 4.02 -13.16 22.05
C ASP A 240 4.72 -12.55 23.28
N GLY A 241 4.46 -11.27 23.56
CA GLY A 241 5.02 -10.51 24.65
C GLY A 241 6.35 -9.85 24.30
N SER A 242 6.97 -10.13 23.16
CA SER A 242 8.30 -9.58 22.87
C SER A 242 8.27 -8.05 22.72
N VAL A 243 9.13 -7.35 23.48
CA VAL A 243 9.31 -5.90 23.35
C VAL A 243 10.11 -5.61 22.09
N SER A 244 9.58 -4.74 21.23
CA SER A 244 10.27 -4.22 20.05
C SER A 244 10.13 -2.70 20.02
N LYS A 245 11.27 -2.02 19.81
CA LYS A 245 11.26 -0.58 19.51
C LYS A 245 10.87 -0.29 18.07
N ASP A 246 10.87 -1.29 17.20
CA ASP A 246 10.45 -1.17 15.82
C ASP A 246 9.05 -1.77 15.65
N TRP A 247 8.31 -1.30 14.64
CA TRP A 247 7.01 -1.87 14.26
C TRP A 247 7.15 -3.35 13.91
N VAL A 248 6.32 -4.18 14.54
CA VAL A 248 6.26 -5.62 14.36
C VAL A 248 5.03 -5.96 13.53
N LEU A 249 5.21 -6.83 12.54
CA LEU A 249 4.10 -7.32 11.72
C LEU A 249 3.37 -8.45 12.46
N GLY A 250 2.08 -8.26 12.73
CA GLY A 250 1.13 -9.30 13.12
C GLY A 250 0.40 -9.83 11.89
N GLU A 251 0.26 -11.15 11.80
CA GLU A 251 -0.48 -11.84 10.73
C GLU A 251 -1.39 -12.92 11.33
N VAL A 252 -2.61 -13.00 10.84
CA VAL A 252 -3.57 -14.03 11.27
C VAL A 252 -4.53 -14.44 10.15
N ASP A 253 -4.76 -15.74 10.05
CA ASP A 253 -5.80 -16.28 9.17
C ASP A 253 -7.17 -15.79 9.65
N PHE A 254 -7.86 -15.07 8.78
CA PHE A 254 -9.16 -14.49 9.05
C PHE A 254 -10.22 -15.16 8.17
N SER A 255 -11.33 -15.57 8.78
CA SER A 255 -12.46 -16.14 8.06
C SER A 255 -13.77 -15.62 8.60
N ALA A 256 -14.48 -14.88 7.77
CA ALA A 256 -15.78 -14.29 8.07
C ALA A 256 -16.83 -14.86 7.11
N PRO A 257 -17.37 -16.07 7.36
CA PRO A 257 -18.46 -16.63 6.55
C PRO A 257 -19.81 -15.93 6.78
N TYR A 258 -19.94 -15.19 7.88
CA TYR A 258 -21.07 -14.35 8.25
C TYR A 258 -20.56 -12.97 8.72
N PRO A 259 -21.42 -11.95 8.86
CA PRO A 259 -21.02 -10.64 9.36
C PRO A 259 -20.34 -10.71 10.72
N VAL A 260 -19.10 -10.21 10.80
CA VAL A 260 -18.29 -10.16 12.02
C VAL A 260 -17.54 -8.84 12.13
N GLU A 261 -17.08 -8.53 13.33
CA GLU A 261 -16.20 -7.40 13.63
C GLU A 261 -14.86 -7.93 14.14
N VAL A 262 -13.77 -7.28 13.73
CA VAL A 262 -12.44 -7.50 14.29
C VAL A 262 -12.24 -6.56 15.46
N ILE A 263 -11.78 -7.08 16.59
CA ILE A 263 -11.61 -6.32 17.84
C ILE A 263 -10.15 -6.40 18.26
N PHE A 264 -9.49 -5.26 18.25
CA PHE A 264 -8.15 -5.09 18.79
C PHE A 264 -8.26 -4.71 20.27
N GLU A 265 -7.95 -5.65 21.15
CA GLU A 265 -8.11 -5.51 22.58
C GLU A 265 -6.77 -5.42 23.30
N VAL A 266 -6.61 -4.41 24.15
CA VAL A 266 -5.44 -4.23 25.01
C VAL A 266 -5.87 -4.25 26.47
N ALA A 267 -5.23 -5.10 27.26
CA ALA A 267 -5.38 -5.19 28.71
C ALA A 267 -4.06 -4.89 29.42
N PHE A 268 -4.15 -4.24 30.59
CA PHE A 268 -2.99 -3.93 31.43
C PHE A 268 -3.09 -4.58 32.81
N ASN A 269 -2.11 -5.40 33.14
CA ASN A 269 -1.94 -6.05 34.43
C ASN A 269 -1.02 -5.27 35.39
N SER A 270 -0.56 -4.06 34.99
CA SER A 270 0.34 -3.21 35.77
C SER A 270 0.18 -1.73 35.39
N ALA A 271 0.42 -0.82 36.34
CA ALA A 271 0.42 0.63 36.11
C ALA A 271 1.68 1.12 35.38
N ASN A 272 2.71 0.28 35.28
CA ASN A 272 3.92 0.52 34.49
C ASN A 272 3.89 -0.37 33.23
N GLY A 273 2.72 -0.49 32.60
CA GLY A 273 2.53 -1.38 31.45
C GLY A 273 3.28 -0.90 30.21
N GLY A 274 3.38 0.42 30.00
CA GLY A 274 3.84 1.02 28.74
C GLY A 274 2.68 1.31 27.80
N TYR A 275 2.94 1.31 26.49
CA TYR A 275 1.92 1.49 25.45
C TYR A 275 1.95 0.38 24.40
N ILE A 276 0.81 0.27 23.70
CA ILE A 276 0.66 -0.43 22.42
C ILE A 276 0.32 0.60 21.37
N ALA A 277 0.99 0.56 20.23
CA ALA A 277 0.60 1.25 19.01
C ALA A 277 0.16 0.22 17.95
N LEU A 278 -0.78 0.60 17.11
CA LEU A 278 -1.39 -0.19 16.04
C LEU A 278 -1.55 0.70 14.80
N ASP A 279 -1.12 0.19 13.66
CA ASP A 279 -1.18 0.87 12.38
C ASP A 279 -1.30 -0.13 11.21
N ASP A 280 -1.61 0.38 10.02
CA ASP A 280 -1.57 -0.36 8.75
C ASP A 280 -2.33 -1.71 8.75
N ILE A 281 -3.61 -1.67 9.13
CA ILE A 281 -4.50 -2.82 9.05
C ILE A 281 -4.84 -3.09 7.59
N SER A 282 -4.53 -4.29 7.12
CA SER A 282 -4.67 -4.71 5.72
C SER A 282 -5.24 -6.12 5.62
N PHE A 283 -5.96 -6.42 4.53
CA PHE A 283 -6.53 -7.73 4.29
C PHE A 283 -6.19 -8.27 2.90
N SER A 284 -5.70 -9.51 2.85
CA SER A 284 -5.47 -10.24 1.61
C SER A 284 -6.42 -11.43 1.52
N PRO A 285 -7.03 -11.72 0.36
CA PRO A 285 -7.83 -12.93 0.17
C PRO A 285 -6.99 -14.23 0.16
N VAL A 286 -5.67 -14.11 0.25
CA VAL A 286 -4.75 -15.25 0.38
C VAL A 286 -4.44 -15.46 1.86
N PHE A 287 -4.60 -16.69 2.36
CA PHE A 287 -4.29 -17.04 3.76
C PHE A 287 -2.83 -16.77 4.15
N CYS A 288 -2.60 -16.48 5.43
CA CYS A 288 -1.28 -16.21 5.97
C CYS A 288 -0.45 -17.48 5.85
N SER A 289 0.58 -17.43 5.00
CA SER A 289 1.32 -18.60 4.55
C SER A 289 1.86 -19.45 5.72
N ASN A 290 1.26 -20.62 5.99
CA ASN A 290 1.99 -21.69 6.67
C ASN A 290 2.86 -22.37 5.61
N ARG A 291 4.20 -22.33 5.78
CA ARG A 291 5.27 -22.84 4.89
C ARG A 291 4.89 -24.04 3.99
N THR A 292 4.14 -23.81 2.92
CA THR A 292 3.89 -24.80 1.87
C THR A 292 3.93 -24.09 0.53
N GLU A 293 5.03 -24.37 -0.16
CA GLU A 293 5.41 -24.07 -1.54
C GLU A 293 4.60 -22.98 -2.27
N ILE A 294 5.21 -21.81 -2.32
CA ILE A 294 4.92 -20.73 -3.26
C ILE A 294 4.82 -21.33 -4.68
N SER A 295 3.63 -21.36 -5.27
CA SER A 295 3.44 -21.73 -6.70
C SER A 295 3.89 -20.62 -7.66
N PHE A 296 4.23 -19.45 -7.11
CA PHE A 296 4.83 -18.34 -7.83
C PHE A 296 6.36 -18.48 -7.90
N SER A 297 6.91 -18.60 -9.11
CA SER A 297 8.36 -18.48 -9.30
C SER A 297 8.72 -17.01 -9.50
N PRO A 298 9.63 -16.42 -8.67
CA PRO A 298 10.12 -15.05 -8.85
C PRO A 298 10.69 -14.80 -10.25
N SER A 299 11.14 -15.86 -10.92
CA SER A 299 11.59 -15.82 -12.32
C SER A 299 10.52 -15.33 -13.30
N GLN A 300 9.23 -15.44 -12.97
CA GLN A 300 8.13 -14.92 -13.81
C GLN A 300 8.10 -13.38 -13.85
N ALA A 301 8.75 -12.72 -12.90
CA ALA A 301 8.93 -11.27 -12.88
C ALA A 301 10.32 -10.83 -13.40
N SER A 302 11.13 -11.77 -13.86
CA SER A 302 12.41 -11.51 -14.51
C SER A 302 12.25 -11.46 -16.03
N CYS A 303 13.01 -10.60 -16.72
CA CYS A 303 12.99 -10.50 -18.16
C CYS A 303 14.30 -9.93 -18.71
N SER A 304 14.89 -10.63 -19.69
CA SER A 304 16.03 -10.17 -20.50
C SER A 304 15.61 -9.60 -21.85
N PHE A 305 14.30 -9.56 -22.16
CA PHE A 305 13.74 -9.02 -23.40
C PHE A 305 14.23 -9.66 -24.72
N GLU A 306 14.93 -10.79 -24.69
CA GLU A 306 15.50 -11.44 -25.88
C GLU A 306 14.47 -12.06 -26.84
N GLU A 307 13.32 -12.52 -26.32
CA GLU A 307 12.24 -13.09 -27.12
C GLU A 307 11.09 -12.09 -27.30
N ASP A 308 10.50 -11.64 -26.19
CA ASP A 308 9.36 -10.73 -26.12
C ASP A 308 9.44 -9.78 -24.90
N LEU A 309 8.30 -9.31 -24.38
CA LEU A 309 8.24 -8.52 -23.14
C LEU A 309 8.11 -9.39 -21.88
N CYS A 310 8.25 -10.71 -21.99
CA CYS A 310 7.94 -11.68 -20.95
C CYS A 310 6.51 -11.44 -20.41
N ASN A 311 6.35 -11.38 -19.08
CA ASN A 311 5.08 -11.02 -18.43
C ASN A 311 4.92 -9.51 -18.18
N PHE A 312 5.76 -8.66 -18.78
CA PHE A 312 5.62 -7.21 -18.66
C PHE A 312 4.61 -6.67 -19.67
N TYR A 313 3.84 -5.67 -19.25
CA TYR A 313 2.88 -4.99 -20.10
C TYR A 313 2.97 -3.47 -19.97
N GLN A 314 2.36 -2.76 -20.93
CA GLN A 314 2.31 -1.31 -21.00
C GLN A 314 0.89 -0.86 -21.33
N ASP A 315 0.42 0.24 -20.74
CA ASP A 315 -0.92 0.76 -20.99
C ASP A 315 -1.08 1.32 -22.40
N ARG A 316 -2.18 0.97 -23.07
CA ARG A 316 -2.46 1.41 -24.45
C ARG A 316 -3.06 2.83 -24.53
N LYS A 317 -3.59 3.36 -23.42
CA LYS A 317 -4.27 4.68 -23.39
C LYS A 317 -3.28 5.85 -23.51
N ASP A 318 -2.06 5.73 -22.98
CA ASP A 318 -1.02 6.77 -23.01
C ASP A 318 0.00 6.60 -24.17
N GLY A 319 -0.15 5.54 -24.99
CA GLY A 319 0.81 5.14 -26.03
C GLY A 319 2.00 4.32 -25.48
N PRO A 320 2.72 3.55 -26.33
CA PRO A 320 3.78 2.65 -25.86
C PRO A 320 5.02 3.43 -25.41
N GLY A 321 5.13 3.63 -24.10
CA GLY A 321 6.24 4.26 -23.37
C GLY A 321 7.63 3.75 -23.75
N TRP A 322 7.72 2.42 -23.81
CA TRP A 322 8.93 1.64 -24.02
C TRP A 322 8.87 0.88 -25.33
N SER A 323 9.95 0.97 -26.10
CA SER A 323 10.12 0.28 -27.37
C SER A 323 11.19 -0.80 -27.22
N ARG A 324 10.84 -2.05 -27.53
CA ARG A 324 11.82 -3.13 -27.64
C ARG A 324 12.65 -2.94 -28.91
N VAL A 325 13.97 -2.84 -28.74
CA VAL A 325 14.90 -2.54 -29.83
C VAL A 325 16.06 -3.52 -29.86
N LYS A 326 16.60 -3.73 -31.06
CA LYS A 326 17.86 -4.43 -31.28
C LYS A 326 18.81 -3.50 -31.99
N VAL A 327 19.96 -3.22 -31.37
CA VAL A 327 20.90 -2.23 -31.90
C VAL A 327 22.25 -2.87 -32.13
N LYS A 328 22.82 -2.63 -33.32
CA LYS A 328 24.17 -3.12 -33.65
C LYS A 328 25.20 -2.30 -32.88
N PRO A 329 26.03 -2.93 -32.02
CA PRO A 329 27.00 -2.22 -31.20
C PRO A 329 28.08 -1.55 -32.05
N ASN A 330 28.53 -0.38 -31.62
CA ASN A 330 29.68 0.33 -32.18
C ASN A 330 30.45 1.08 -31.06
N ALA A 331 31.56 1.73 -31.41
CA ALA A 331 32.43 2.42 -30.43
C ALA A 331 31.75 3.51 -29.58
N TYR A 332 30.55 3.96 -29.96
CA TYR A 332 29.80 5.03 -29.28
C TYR A 332 28.40 4.59 -28.83
N ARG A 333 27.99 3.35 -29.13
CA ARG A 333 26.68 2.82 -28.79
C ARG A 333 26.82 1.34 -28.41
N PRO A 334 26.71 1.00 -27.12
CA PRO A 334 26.71 -0.40 -26.69
C PRO A 334 25.41 -1.08 -27.14
N GLY A 335 25.45 -2.42 -27.25
CA GLY A 335 24.27 -3.25 -27.49
C GLY A 335 23.44 -3.46 -26.22
N ASP A 336 22.53 -4.44 -26.24
CA ASP A 336 21.92 -5.03 -25.04
C ASP A 336 22.99 -5.44 -24.02
N HIS A 337 22.58 -5.52 -22.76
CA HIS A 337 23.44 -5.97 -21.69
C HIS A 337 23.62 -7.49 -21.70
N THR A 338 22.58 -8.26 -22.04
CA THR A 338 22.57 -9.73 -21.92
C THR A 338 23.65 -10.40 -22.77
N THR A 339 23.75 -10.03 -24.04
CA THR A 339 24.64 -10.67 -25.03
C THR A 339 25.49 -9.68 -25.82
N GLY A 340 25.18 -8.38 -25.77
CA GLY A 340 25.79 -7.34 -26.59
C GLY A 340 25.29 -7.25 -28.03
N MET A 341 24.48 -8.22 -28.50
CA MET A 341 23.87 -8.27 -29.83
C MET A 341 22.36 -8.64 -29.83
N GLY A 342 21.73 -8.70 -28.66
CA GLY A 342 20.34 -9.04 -28.37
C GLY A 342 19.38 -7.84 -28.37
N TYR A 343 18.35 -7.92 -27.53
CA TYR A 343 17.24 -6.97 -27.45
C TYR A 343 17.13 -6.37 -26.05
N TYR A 344 16.79 -5.09 -26.00
CA TYR A 344 16.56 -4.38 -24.75
C TYR A 344 15.43 -3.36 -24.92
N LEU A 345 14.97 -2.76 -23.82
CA LEU A 345 13.93 -1.73 -23.87
C LEU A 345 14.53 -0.34 -23.93
N LEU A 346 13.96 0.50 -24.79
CA LEU A 346 14.33 1.89 -24.97
C LEU A 346 13.10 2.79 -24.83
N ALA A 347 13.13 3.72 -23.90
CA ALA A 347 12.11 4.76 -23.77
C ALA A 347 12.53 6.06 -24.47
N ASN A 348 11.57 6.98 -24.61
CA ASN A 348 11.77 8.31 -25.23
C ASN A 348 12.25 8.25 -26.70
N THR A 349 11.87 7.20 -27.45
CA THR A 349 12.29 6.99 -28.84
C THR A 349 11.59 7.89 -29.86
N LYS A 350 10.41 8.41 -29.50
CA LYS A 350 9.65 9.34 -30.33
C LYS A 350 9.90 10.76 -29.83
N PHE A 351 10.70 11.53 -30.58
CA PHE A 351 10.80 12.98 -30.40
C PHE A 351 9.50 13.63 -30.87
N THR A 352 8.46 13.62 -30.04
CA THR A 352 7.24 14.39 -30.30
C THR A 352 7.37 15.77 -29.68
N SER A 353 6.93 16.80 -30.38
CA SER A 353 7.00 18.22 -29.97
C SER A 353 6.16 18.58 -28.73
N GLN A 354 5.59 17.59 -28.03
CA GLN A 354 4.75 17.78 -26.84
C GLN A 354 5.54 17.45 -25.57
N PRO A 355 5.67 18.40 -24.62
CA PRO A 355 6.22 18.14 -23.29
C PRO A 355 5.32 17.19 -22.49
N GLY A 356 5.90 16.29 -21.68
CA GLY A 356 5.15 15.48 -20.72
C GLY A 356 4.93 14.01 -21.09
N TYR A 357 5.83 13.40 -21.87
CA TYR A 357 5.76 11.97 -22.18
C TYR A 357 6.14 11.12 -20.95
N ILE A 358 5.31 10.12 -20.62
CA ILE A 358 5.51 9.19 -19.51
C ILE A 358 5.41 7.77 -20.06
N GLY A 359 6.47 6.98 -19.91
CA GLY A 359 6.45 5.57 -20.27
C GLY A 359 6.43 4.68 -19.05
N ARG A 360 5.36 3.90 -18.86
CA ARG A 360 5.20 2.95 -17.75
C ARG A 360 5.32 1.51 -18.26
N LEU A 361 6.15 0.72 -17.60
CA LEU A 361 6.30 -0.71 -17.85
C LEU A 361 5.97 -1.46 -16.55
N TYR A 362 4.92 -2.28 -16.59
CA TYR A 362 4.39 -2.98 -15.43
C TYR A 362 4.88 -4.43 -15.41
N SER A 363 5.38 -4.89 -14.27
CA SER A 363 5.67 -6.32 -14.04
C SER A 363 4.39 -7.13 -13.79
N THR A 364 4.53 -8.45 -13.75
CA THR A 364 3.53 -9.32 -13.13
C THR A 364 3.32 -8.96 -11.65
N THR A 365 2.16 -9.30 -11.10
CA THR A 365 1.87 -9.16 -9.67
C THR A 365 2.80 -10.07 -8.87
N LEU A 366 3.54 -9.47 -7.93
CA LEU A 366 4.36 -10.17 -6.95
C LEU A 366 3.51 -10.40 -5.70
N PRO A 367 3.50 -11.61 -5.12
CA PRO A 367 2.81 -11.86 -3.85
C PRO A 367 3.30 -10.94 -2.72
N GLY A 368 2.36 -10.51 -1.88
CA GLY A 368 2.64 -9.77 -0.65
C GLY A 368 3.34 -10.61 0.42
N ASN A 369 3.73 -9.97 1.51
CA ASN A 369 4.45 -10.51 2.68
C ASN A 369 5.79 -11.21 2.40
N LEU A 370 6.30 -11.09 1.17
CA LEU A 370 7.61 -11.61 0.77
C LEU A 370 8.60 -10.48 0.58
N GLN A 371 9.84 -10.69 1.03
CA GLN A 371 10.95 -9.81 0.72
C GLN A 371 11.51 -10.19 -0.65
N TYR A 372 11.72 -9.19 -1.50
CA TYR A 372 12.28 -9.33 -2.83
C TYR A 372 13.57 -8.54 -2.95
N CYS A 373 14.47 -9.09 -3.75
CA CYS A 373 15.60 -8.37 -4.32
C CYS A 373 15.35 -8.19 -5.81
N LEU A 374 15.19 -6.93 -6.21
CA LEU A 374 15.11 -6.49 -7.58
C LEU A 374 16.50 -6.10 -8.06
N ARG A 375 16.92 -6.65 -9.20
CA ARG A 375 18.11 -6.20 -9.92
C ARG A 375 17.75 -5.88 -11.35
N PHE A 376 18.34 -4.84 -11.90
CA PHE A 376 18.19 -4.49 -13.31
C PHE A 376 19.38 -3.67 -13.80
N TYR A 377 19.55 -3.62 -15.11
CA TYR A 377 20.57 -2.81 -15.75
C TYR A 377 19.92 -1.66 -16.51
N TYR A 378 20.49 -0.46 -16.39
CA TYR A 378 20.02 0.70 -17.13
C TYR A 378 21.19 1.45 -17.76
N ALA A 379 20.93 2.15 -18.86
CA ALA A 379 21.87 3.07 -19.47
C ALA A 379 21.16 4.34 -19.93
N LEU A 380 21.78 5.50 -19.70
CA LEU A 380 21.25 6.80 -20.07
C LEU A 380 22.08 7.44 -21.20
N TYR A 381 21.40 8.00 -22.20
CA TYR A 381 22.02 8.74 -23.30
C TYR A 381 21.35 10.10 -23.48
N GLY A 382 22.07 11.19 -23.22
CA GLY A 382 21.53 12.54 -23.29
C GLY A 382 22.59 13.63 -23.08
N PHE A 383 22.17 14.90 -23.11
CA PHE A 383 23.09 16.04 -23.15
C PHE A 383 23.34 16.72 -21.79
N PHE A 384 22.34 16.78 -20.88
CA PHE A 384 22.46 17.37 -19.54
C PHE A 384 21.59 16.62 -18.51
N LYS A 385 21.74 16.96 -17.21
CA LYS A 385 21.17 16.27 -16.02
C LYS A 385 19.80 15.62 -16.26
N MET A 386 19.79 14.29 -16.38
CA MET A 386 18.59 13.46 -16.56
C MET A 386 18.06 12.94 -15.21
N THR A 387 18.00 13.80 -14.20
CA THR A 387 17.49 13.43 -12.86
C THR A 387 16.04 12.98 -12.96
N ASP A 388 15.69 11.87 -12.30
CA ASP A 388 14.36 11.23 -12.36
C ASP A 388 13.93 10.76 -13.78
N ALA A 389 14.86 10.64 -14.74
CA ALA A 389 14.51 10.16 -16.09
C ALA A 389 14.10 8.69 -16.11
N LEU A 390 14.62 7.89 -15.15
CA LEU A 390 14.16 6.54 -14.82
C LEU A 390 13.90 6.47 -13.33
N ALA A 391 12.71 5.98 -12.97
CA ALA A 391 12.33 5.69 -11.61
C ALA A 391 11.64 4.33 -11.52
N VAL A 392 11.81 3.68 -10.38
CA VAL A 392 11.12 2.44 -10.04
C VAL A 392 10.10 2.75 -8.96
N TYR A 393 8.85 2.40 -9.26
CA TYR A 393 7.75 2.52 -8.33
C TYR A 393 7.23 1.14 -7.97
N ILE A 394 6.69 1.02 -6.76
CA ILE A 394 5.89 -0.12 -6.35
C ILE A 394 4.43 0.30 -6.34
N PHE A 395 3.62 -0.42 -7.11
CA PHE A 395 2.18 -0.21 -7.21
C PHE A 395 1.51 -1.36 -6.48
N GLU A 396 0.88 -1.05 -5.35
CA GLU A 396 0.03 -2.01 -4.63
C GLU A 396 -1.30 -2.17 -5.39
N GLU A 397 -1.91 -3.35 -5.32
CA GLU A 397 -3.02 -3.78 -6.20
C GLU A 397 -4.18 -2.76 -6.26
N ASN A 398 -4.44 -2.01 -5.17
CA ASN A 398 -5.49 -0.98 -5.11
C ASN A 398 -5.12 0.37 -5.77
N HIS A 399 -3.91 0.55 -6.35
CA HIS A 399 -3.36 1.82 -6.88
C HIS A 399 -3.29 2.99 -5.88
N VAL A 400 -3.56 2.74 -4.59
CA VAL A 400 -3.69 3.76 -3.53
C VAL A 400 -2.33 4.37 -3.16
N VAL A 401 -1.25 3.57 -3.20
CA VAL A 401 0.11 4.01 -2.83
C VAL A 401 1.06 3.80 -4.01
N GLN A 402 1.63 4.90 -4.50
CA GLN A 402 2.73 4.90 -5.46
C GLN A 402 4.02 5.21 -4.71
N GLU A 403 4.68 4.19 -4.16
CA GLU A 403 5.96 4.41 -3.49
C GLU A 403 7.10 4.44 -4.52
N LYS A 404 7.84 5.55 -4.57
CA LYS A 404 9.07 5.64 -5.36
C LYS A 404 10.23 5.02 -4.59
N ILE A 405 10.52 3.75 -4.85
CA ILE A 405 11.61 3.03 -4.18
C ILE A 405 13.00 3.40 -4.72
N TRP A 406 13.07 3.90 -5.96
CA TRP A 406 14.34 4.32 -6.55
C TRP A 406 14.16 5.31 -7.71
N SER A 407 15.14 6.18 -7.92
CA SER A 407 15.22 7.04 -9.09
C SER A 407 16.67 7.38 -9.41
N VAL A 408 16.97 7.57 -10.70
CA VAL A 408 18.32 7.97 -11.12
C VAL A 408 18.67 9.38 -10.65
N LEU A 409 19.82 9.51 -9.98
CA LEU A 409 20.40 10.78 -9.51
C LEU A 409 21.63 11.20 -10.34
N GLU A 410 22.14 10.32 -11.21
CA GLU A 410 23.40 10.51 -11.91
C GLU A 410 23.25 11.13 -13.31
N THR A 411 24.35 11.73 -13.81
CA THR A 411 24.44 12.24 -15.18
C THR A 411 24.59 11.11 -16.21
N PRO A 412 24.10 11.26 -17.46
CA PRO A 412 24.19 10.22 -18.48
C PRO A 412 25.64 9.81 -18.77
N ARG A 413 26.02 8.56 -18.43
CA ARG A 413 27.37 8.01 -18.66
C ARG A 413 27.48 7.16 -19.94
N GLY A 414 26.34 6.75 -20.52
CA GLY A 414 26.31 5.90 -21.72
C GLY A 414 26.87 4.49 -21.51
N VAL A 415 26.88 4.01 -20.26
CA VAL A 415 27.34 2.67 -19.85
C VAL A 415 26.20 1.98 -19.10
N TRP A 416 26.12 0.66 -19.22
CA TRP A 416 25.20 -0.15 -18.43
C TRP A 416 25.58 -0.12 -16.96
N THR A 417 24.65 0.26 -16.11
CA THR A 417 24.82 0.32 -14.66
C THR A 417 23.80 -0.59 -14.00
N GLN A 418 24.27 -1.44 -13.09
CA GLN A 418 23.40 -2.31 -12.30
C GLN A 418 22.78 -1.55 -11.12
N VAL A 419 21.52 -1.85 -10.83
CA VAL A 419 20.82 -1.39 -9.63
C VAL A 419 20.35 -2.61 -8.85
N GLU A 420 20.48 -2.55 -7.52
CA GLU A 420 19.96 -3.57 -6.61
C GLU A 420 19.08 -2.90 -5.54
N ILE A 421 17.84 -3.36 -5.40
CA ILE A 421 16.88 -2.80 -4.44
C ILE A 421 16.22 -3.95 -3.68
N SER A 422 16.29 -3.89 -2.36
CA SER A 422 15.52 -4.79 -1.50
C SER A 422 14.22 -4.10 -1.09
N PHE A 423 13.10 -4.76 -1.29
CA PHE A 423 11.79 -4.25 -0.85
C PHE A 423 10.93 -5.40 -0.31
N LYS A 424 10.04 -5.08 0.61
CA LYS A 424 9.03 -6.00 1.16
C LYS A 424 7.73 -5.23 1.24
N LYS A 425 6.64 -5.81 0.74
CA LYS A 425 5.31 -5.20 0.80
C LYS A 425 4.30 -6.14 1.44
N PRO A 426 3.36 -5.63 2.25
CA PRO A 426 2.35 -6.47 2.87
C PRO A 426 1.35 -7.00 1.83
N MET A 427 0.94 -6.16 0.88
CA MET A 427 0.01 -6.51 -0.19
C MET A 427 0.72 -6.99 -1.46
N PRO A 428 0.02 -7.74 -2.34
CA PRO A 428 0.50 -8.00 -3.68
C PRO A 428 0.81 -6.70 -4.42
N ALA A 429 1.95 -6.69 -5.09
CA ALA A 429 2.51 -5.46 -5.62
C ALA A 429 3.13 -5.67 -7.00
N LYS A 430 3.11 -4.64 -7.84
CA LYS A 430 3.75 -4.62 -9.15
C LYS A 430 4.95 -3.67 -9.11
N VAL A 431 6.06 -4.11 -9.69
CA VAL A 431 7.21 -3.25 -9.96
C VAL A 431 6.93 -2.50 -11.27
N VAL A 432 6.98 -1.18 -11.21
CA VAL A 432 6.69 -0.32 -12.36
C VAL A 432 7.90 0.52 -12.69
N PHE A 433 8.46 0.32 -13.88
CA PHE A 433 9.53 1.15 -14.41
C PHE A 433 8.92 2.34 -15.15
N VAL A 434 9.19 3.53 -14.63
CA VAL A 434 8.65 4.78 -15.15
C VAL A 434 9.78 5.60 -15.76
N SER A 435 9.60 5.96 -17.04
CA SER A 435 10.46 6.92 -17.72
C SER A 435 9.72 8.25 -17.87
N TRP A 436 10.41 9.36 -17.58
CA TRP A 436 9.80 10.69 -17.61
C TRP A 436 10.57 11.64 -18.53
N CYS A 437 9.85 12.31 -19.44
CA CYS A 437 10.38 13.30 -20.36
C CYS A 437 9.63 14.62 -20.19
N ARG A 438 10.16 15.50 -19.31
CA ARG A 438 9.54 16.77 -18.92
C ARG A 438 9.72 17.89 -19.96
N SER A 439 10.88 17.94 -20.61
CA SER A 439 11.26 19.00 -21.54
C SER A 439 12.28 18.48 -22.53
N PHE A 440 12.31 19.03 -23.76
CA PHE A 440 13.25 18.64 -24.82
C PHE A 440 14.72 18.53 -24.35
N TRP A 441 15.15 19.37 -23.41
CA TRP A 441 16.51 19.41 -22.87
C TRP A 441 16.82 18.31 -21.85
N ASP A 442 15.78 17.74 -21.24
CA ASP A 442 15.86 16.68 -20.22
C ASP A 442 15.43 15.31 -20.77
N CYS A 443 14.97 15.26 -22.02
CA CYS A 443 14.56 14.03 -22.72
C CYS A 443 15.73 13.35 -23.41
N GLY A 444 16.53 12.62 -22.65
CA GLY A 444 17.45 11.64 -23.21
C GLY A 444 16.80 10.25 -23.36
N LEU A 445 17.52 9.35 -24.02
CA LEU A 445 17.13 7.95 -24.15
C LEU A 445 17.44 7.21 -22.86
N VAL A 446 16.48 6.41 -22.41
CA VAL A 446 16.60 5.52 -21.26
C VAL A 446 16.54 4.10 -21.76
N ALA A 447 17.62 3.35 -21.54
CA ALA A 447 17.69 1.93 -21.83
C ALA A 447 17.50 1.13 -20.54
N LEU A 448 16.74 0.04 -20.62
CA LEU A 448 16.48 -0.91 -19.53
C LEU A 448 16.68 -2.33 -20.05
N ASP A 449 17.36 -3.15 -19.27
CA ASP A 449 17.66 -4.53 -19.63
C ASP A 449 17.88 -5.42 -18.39
N ASP A 450 17.83 -6.74 -18.60
CA ASP A 450 18.14 -7.78 -17.60
C ASP A 450 17.48 -7.54 -16.23
N VAL A 451 16.15 -7.40 -16.23
CA VAL A 451 15.37 -7.30 -14.99
C VAL A 451 15.32 -8.68 -14.34
N SER A 452 15.70 -8.76 -13.08
CA SER A 452 15.66 -9.99 -12.31
C SER A 452 15.09 -9.78 -10.91
N VAL A 453 14.21 -10.67 -10.50
CA VAL A 453 13.60 -10.67 -9.18
C VAL A 453 13.89 -12.00 -8.48
N SER A 454 14.44 -11.93 -7.28
CA SER A 454 14.70 -13.08 -6.41
C SER A 454 14.10 -12.86 -5.03
N LEU A 455 13.74 -13.95 -4.32
CA LEU A 455 13.29 -13.86 -2.93
C LEU A 455 14.47 -13.55 -1.99
N GLY A 456 14.18 -12.81 -0.92
CA GLY A 456 15.14 -12.38 0.10
C GLY A 456 15.75 -11.00 -0.16
N SER A 457 16.59 -10.55 0.77
CA SER A 457 17.34 -9.30 0.64
C SER A 457 18.47 -9.44 -0.40
N CYS A 458 18.76 -8.36 -1.13
CA CYS A 458 19.91 -8.30 -2.04
C CYS A 458 21.25 -8.55 -1.33
N GLN A 459 21.30 -8.28 -0.02
CA GLN A 459 22.47 -8.48 0.83
C GLN A 459 22.52 -9.89 1.48
N ALA A 460 21.46 -10.69 1.39
CA ALA A 460 21.43 -12.03 1.99
C ALA A 460 22.29 -13.06 1.21
N ALA A 461 22.65 -12.75 -0.04
CA ALA A 461 23.63 -13.53 -0.80
C ALA A 461 25.07 -13.39 -0.26
N ASP A 462 25.33 -12.47 0.69
CA ASP A 462 26.66 -12.17 1.23
C ASP A 462 27.21 -13.19 2.24
N ILE A 463 26.47 -14.26 2.56
CA ILE A 463 26.92 -15.33 3.48
C ILE A 463 27.48 -16.54 2.72
N LEU A 464 27.22 -16.64 1.41
CA LEU A 464 27.83 -17.70 0.59
C LEU A 464 29.17 -17.19 0.02
N PRO A 465 30.27 -17.93 0.18
CA PRO A 465 31.50 -17.60 -0.52
C PRO A 465 31.24 -17.55 -2.03
N ALA A 466 31.78 -16.54 -2.72
CA ALA A 466 31.67 -16.39 -4.17
C ALA A 466 31.93 -17.73 -4.87
N PHE A 467 31.08 -18.10 -5.83
CA PHE A 467 31.25 -19.35 -6.58
C PHE A 467 32.65 -19.39 -7.19
N PRO A 468 33.37 -20.54 -7.13
CA PRO A 468 34.71 -20.64 -7.72
C PRO A 468 34.66 -20.35 -9.22
N GLY A 469 35.16 -19.17 -9.63
CA GLY A 469 35.18 -18.73 -11.03
C GLY A 469 34.46 -17.41 -11.33
N GLU A 470 33.65 -16.88 -10.40
CA GLU A 470 32.96 -15.59 -10.55
C GLU A 470 33.57 -14.55 -9.60
N CYS A 471 34.07 -13.42 -10.15
CA CYS A 471 34.63 -12.33 -9.35
C CYS A 471 34.41 -10.97 -10.01
N THR A 472 33.65 -10.10 -9.33
CA THR A 472 33.46 -8.70 -9.73
C THR A 472 34.54 -7.78 -9.19
N PHE A 473 35.46 -8.30 -8.35
CA PHE A 473 36.50 -7.54 -7.66
C PHE A 473 36.01 -6.40 -6.77
N GLU A 474 34.72 -6.21 -6.54
CA GLU A 474 34.21 -5.07 -5.73
C GLU A 474 34.67 -5.15 -4.27
N ARG A 475 34.59 -6.33 -3.66
CA ARG A 475 34.92 -6.52 -2.24
C ARG A 475 36.36 -7.01 -2.02
N ASN A 476 36.77 -8.07 -2.71
CA ASN A 476 38.08 -8.71 -2.57
C ASN A 476 38.52 -9.36 -3.89
N GLU A 477 39.63 -10.08 -3.86
CA GLU A 477 40.18 -10.80 -5.02
C GLU A 477 39.52 -12.18 -5.21
N CYS A 478 38.41 -12.49 -4.54
CA CYS A 478 37.64 -13.73 -4.65
C CYS A 478 38.49 -15.03 -4.61
N GLY A 479 39.58 -15.02 -3.85
CA GLY A 479 40.52 -16.15 -3.76
C GLY A 479 41.52 -16.27 -4.92
N PHE A 480 41.49 -15.37 -5.91
CA PHE A 480 42.55 -15.24 -6.92
C PHE A 480 43.84 -14.75 -6.26
N ILE A 481 44.92 -15.47 -6.52
CA ILE A 481 46.25 -15.15 -5.96
C ILE A 481 47.15 -14.73 -7.11
N GLN A 482 47.69 -13.52 -7.02
CA GLN A 482 48.69 -13.04 -7.96
C GLN A 482 50.05 -13.70 -7.70
N GLN A 483 50.65 -14.30 -8.74
CA GLN A 483 52.03 -14.79 -8.68
C GLN A 483 53.03 -13.67 -9.01
N ASN A 484 53.76 -13.21 -8.01
CA ASN A 484 54.77 -12.15 -8.18
C ASN A 484 56.10 -12.70 -8.74
N ARG A 485 56.15 -12.99 -10.04
CA ARG A 485 57.38 -13.41 -10.74
C ARG A 485 58.18 -12.25 -11.36
N ASN A 486 57.59 -11.06 -11.52
CA ASN A 486 58.23 -9.87 -12.09
C ASN A 486 57.63 -8.56 -11.52
N ARG A 487 58.08 -7.39 -12.00
CA ARG A 487 57.55 -6.05 -11.63
C ARG A 487 56.16 -5.72 -12.20
N SER A 488 55.54 -6.66 -12.93
CA SER A 488 54.28 -6.46 -13.65
C SER A 488 53.15 -7.17 -12.90
N GLY A 489 52.44 -6.43 -12.04
CA GLY A 489 51.33 -6.96 -11.26
C GLY A 489 49.96 -6.59 -11.81
N TRP A 490 48.94 -7.39 -11.48
CA TRP A 490 47.55 -6.98 -11.59
C TRP A 490 47.25 -6.00 -10.45
N HIS A 491 46.48 -4.97 -10.75
CA HIS A 491 46.11 -3.95 -9.78
C HIS A 491 44.60 -3.75 -9.84
N LYS A 492 43.92 -4.01 -8.73
CA LYS A 492 42.54 -3.59 -8.54
C LYS A 492 42.51 -2.06 -8.52
N ARG A 493 41.73 -1.45 -9.41
CA ARG A 493 41.60 0.00 -9.57
C ARG A 493 40.14 0.37 -9.75
N ARG A 494 39.80 1.56 -9.28
CA ARG A 494 38.50 2.21 -9.52
C ARG A 494 38.73 3.44 -10.41
N GLY A 495 37.89 3.65 -11.42
CA GLY A 495 38.00 4.78 -12.35
C GLY A 495 38.96 4.58 -13.53
N GLN A 496 39.42 5.69 -14.12
CA GLN A 496 40.27 5.69 -15.33
C GLN A 496 41.68 5.16 -15.06
N THR A 497 42.32 4.58 -16.08
CA THR A 497 43.73 4.21 -15.92
C THR A 497 44.63 5.45 -15.82
N PRO A 498 45.75 5.40 -15.08
CA PRO A 498 46.60 6.56 -14.82
C PRO A 498 47.27 7.16 -16.07
N THR A 499 47.27 6.44 -17.18
CA THR A 499 47.92 6.85 -18.44
C THR A 499 46.89 7.32 -19.45
N SER A 500 47.22 8.38 -20.18
CA SER A 500 46.34 8.91 -21.23
C SER A 500 46.15 7.91 -22.37
N TYR A 501 44.93 7.80 -22.89
CA TYR A 501 44.54 6.91 -24.00
C TYR A 501 44.70 5.40 -23.72
N THR A 502 44.68 4.99 -22.45
CA THR A 502 44.71 3.57 -22.07
C THR A 502 43.52 3.22 -21.17
N GLY A 503 43.09 1.96 -21.23
CA GLY A 503 42.08 1.38 -20.34
C GLY A 503 40.66 1.98 -20.41
N PRO A 504 39.73 1.46 -19.60
CA PRO A 504 38.34 1.91 -19.57
C PRO A 504 38.20 3.29 -18.92
N LYS A 505 37.14 4.03 -19.29
CA LYS A 505 36.86 5.39 -18.79
C LYS A 505 36.25 5.42 -17.37
N GLY A 506 35.94 4.25 -16.82
CA GLY A 506 35.32 4.06 -15.52
C GLY A 506 35.23 2.56 -15.23
N ASP A 507 34.88 2.23 -14.00
CA ASP A 507 34.60 0.85 -13.60
C ASP A 507 33.30 0.33 -14.25
N HIS A 508 33.26 -0.95 -14.61
CA HIS A 508 32.09 -1.58 -15.23
C HIS A 508 30.99 -1.90 -14.22
N THR A 509 31.35 -2.23 -12.98
CA THR A 509 30.38 -2.67 -11.96
C THR A 509 29.67 -1.50 -11.28
N SER A 510 30.41 -0.43 -10.97
CA SER A 510 29.88 0.74 -10.25
C SER A 510 29.74 2.00 -11.10
N GLY A 511 30.34 2.03 -12.31
CA GLY A 511 30.36 3.21 -13.17
C GLY A 511 31.15 4.40 -12.62
N ASP A 512 31.84 4.26 -11.49
CA ASP A 512 32.51 5.34 -10.78
C ASP A 512 33.76 5.82 -11.56
N ILE A 513 33.91 7.15 -11.65
CA ILE A 513 35.02 7.83 -12.34
C ILE A 513 36.03 8.44 -11.37
N THR A 514 35.78 8.35 -10.05
CA THR A 514 36.69 8.89 -9.05
C THR A 514 37.89 7.98 -8.85
N CYS A 515 39.09 8.55 -9.04
CA CYS A 515 40.35 7.88 -8.74
C CYS A 515 40.62 8.02 -7.24
N THR A 516 40.74 6.90 -6.53
CA THR A 516 41.35 6.83 -5.20
C THR A 516 42.70 6.12 -5.26
#